data_AF-A0A0F9DHI9-F1
#
_entry.id   AF-A0A0F9DHI9-F1
#
_cell.length_a   1.000
_cell.length_b   1.000
_cell.length_c   1.000
_cell.angle_alpha   90.00
_cell.angle_beta   90.00
_cell.angle_gamma   90.00
#
_symmetry.space_group_name_H-M   'P 1'
#
loop_
_entity.id
_entity.type
_entity.pdbx_description
1 polymer ?
#
loop_
_entity_poly.entity_id
_entity_poly.type
_entity_poly.pdbx_seq_one_letter_code
_entity_poly.pdbx_strand_id
1 'polypeptide(L)'
;GGHVISLARALSFNGLANAQMIVGLNAGAHANPCFAGDTVRAWSEVLDHAETAAPGVGAIRLRLVAVRDGAAQADRHRLKTDEGRYLPHVLLDLDYWAVMPI
;
A
#
# COMPACT_ATOMS: atom_id res chain seq x y z
N GLY A 1 4.09 13.56 -2.85
CA GLY A 1 4.47 12.15 -3.05
C GLY A 1 4.72 11.43 -1.74
N GLY A 2 5.90 11.63 -1.15
CA GLY A 2 6.31 10.96 0.10
C GLY A 2 5.31 11.06 1.27
N HIS A 3 4.61 12.19 1.41
CA HIS A 3 3.59 12.37 2.45
C HIS A 3 2.50 11.28 2.44
N VAL A 4 1.95 10.95 1.26
CA VAL A 4 0.90 9.92 1.14
C VAL A 4 1.46 8.52 1.37
N ILE A 5 2.71 8.26 0.94
CA ILE A 5 3.41 7.00 1.21
C ILE A 5 3.58 6.82 2.73
N SER A 6 4.06 7.83 3.42
CA SER A 6 4.26 7.79 4.87
C SER A 6 2.94 7.61 5.63
N LEU A 7 1.88 8.31 5.22
CA LEU A 7 0.56 8.17 5.83
C LEU A 7 -0.03 6.77 5.62
N ALA A 8 0.01 6.25 4.40
CA ALA A 8 -0.46 4.90 4.10
C ALA A 8 0.34 3.85 4.87
N ARG A 9 1.66 4.02 4.98
CA ARG A 9 2.52 3.11 5.75
C ARG A 9 2.19 3.15 7.24
N ALA A 10 1.94 4.33 7.82
CA ALA A 10 1.49 4.46 9.20
C ALA A 10 0.15 3.75 9.44
N LEU A 11 -0.83 3.93 8.54
CA LEU A 11 -2.13 3.26 8.61
C LEU A 11 -2.00 1.73 8.49
N SER A 12 -1.06 1.24 7.67
CA SER A 12 -0.82 -0.21 7.50
C SER A 12 -0.37 -0.91 8.77
N PHE A 13 0.11 -0.18 9.78
CA PHE A 13 0.47 -0.76 11.09
C PHE A 13 -0.72 -1.55 11.69
N ASN A 14 -1.95 -1.09 11.45
CA ASN A 14 -3.14 -1.87 11.77
C ASN A 14 -3.30 -3.05 10.79
N GLY A 15 -2.74 -4.20 11.15
CA GLY A 15 -2.74 -5.44 10.36
C GLY A 15 -1.34 -5.90 9.94
N LEU A 16 -0.38 -4.97 9.78
CA LEU A 16 1.00 -5.26 9.40
C LEU A 16 2.03 -4.70 10.41
N ALA A 17 1.70 -4.73 11.70
CA ALA A 17 2.57 -4.24 12.78
C ALA A 17 3.96 -4.93 12.81
N ASN A 18 4.00 -6.21 12.42
CA ASN A 18 5.25 -6.99 12.35
C ASN A 18 6.03 -6.78 11.04
N ALA A 19 5.46 -6.13 10.02
CA ALA A 19 6.26 -5.64 8.89
C ALA A 19 7.10 -4.51 9.44
N GLN A 20 8.40 -4.72 9.61
CA GLN A 20 9.26 -3.76 10.30
C GLN A 20 9.86 -2.77 9.31
N MET A 21 10.79 -3.25 8.50
CA MET A 21 11.56 -2.44 7.56
C MET A 21 11.09 -2.70 6.14
N ILE A 22 10.91 -1.62 5.38
CA ILE A 22 10.81 -1.69 3.91
C ILE A 22 12.23 -1.91 3.38
N VAL A 23 12.42 -2.98 2.62
CA VAL A 23 13.74 -3.41 2.12
C VAL A 23 13.85 -3.37 0.59
N GLY A 24 12.75 -3.07 -0.11
CA GLY A 24 12.75 -2.88 -1.55
C GLY A 24 11.51 -2.14 -2.02
N LEU A 25 11.66 -1.30 -3.04
CA LEU A 25 10.55 -0.65 -3.74
C LEU A 25 10.55 -1.16 -5.19
N ASN A 26 9.48 -1.84 -5.60
CA ASN A 26 9.38 -2.47 -6.91
C ASN A 26 8.73 -1.53 -7.92
N ALA A 27 7.66 -0.84 -7.51
CA ALA A 27 6.95 0.14 -8.32
C ALA A 27 6.13 1.08 -7.44
N GLY A 28 5.77 2.24 -7.96
CA GLY A 28 4.88 3.17 -7.26
C GLY A 28 4.25 4.17 -8.21
N ALA A 29 2.96 4.45 -8.02
CA ALA A 29 2.21 5.45 -8.76
C ALA A 29 1.48 6.39 -7.80
N HIS A 30 1.74 7.69 -7.94
CA HIS A 30 0.85 8.74 -7.42
C HIS A 30 -0.29 8.92 -8.43
N ALA A 31 -1.34 8.14 -8.27
CA ALA A 31 -2.40 8.01 -9.27
C ALA A 31 -3.26 9.28 -9.42
N ASN A 32 -3.59 9.93 -8.31
CA ASN A 32 -4.36 11.18 -8.26
C ASN A 32 -3.81 12.11 -7.17
N PRO A 33 -4.00 13.44 -7.28
CA PRO A 33 -3.48 14.40 -6.29
C PRO A 33 -4.16 14.26 -4.93
N CYS A 34 -3.39 14.47 -3.86
CA CYS A 34 -3.88 14.55 -2.48
C CYS A 34 -3.77 16.02 -2.01
N PHE A 35 -4.81 16.53 -1.38
CA PHE A 35 -4.94 17.91 -0.92
C PHE A 35 -5.15 17.97 0.59
N ALA A 36 -4.90 19.15 1.17
CA ALA A 36 -5.24 19.40 2.56
C ALA A 36 -6.77 19.26 2.75
N GLY A 37 -7.18 18.64 3.86
CA GLY A 37 -8.58 18.31 4.14
C GLY A 37 -9.03 16.95 3.63
N ASP A 38 -8.23 16.26 2.81
CA ASP A 38 -8.53 14.88 2.43
C ASP A 38 -8.40 13.92 3.61
N THR A 39 -9.41 13.08 3.79
CA THR A 39 -9.31 11.89 4.63
C THR A 39 -8.71 10.75 3.82
N VAL A 40 -7.59 10.20 4.28
CA VAL A 40 -6.91 9.08 3.61
C VAL A 40 -7.19 7.78 4.35
N ARG A 41 -7.59 6.75 3.60
CA ARG A 41 -7.63 5.36 4.04
C ARG A 41 -6.59 4.56 3.29
N ALA A 42 -6.17 3.44 3.84
CA ALA A 42 -5.25 2.53 3.17
C ALA A 42 -5.72 1.09 3.28
N TRP A 43 -5.34 0.29 2.29
CA TRP A 43 -5.43 -1.16 2.34
C TRP A 43 -4.15 -1.76 1.78
N SER A 44 -3.90 -3.03 2.11
CA SER A 44 -2.74 -3.76 1.61
C SER A 44 -3.17 -5.12 1.07
N GLU A 45 -2.47 -5.58 0.05
CA GLU A 45 -2.60 -6.91 -0.54
C GLU A 45 -1.24 -7.60 -0.45
N VAL A 46 -1.23 -8.84 0.04
CA VAL A 46 -0.04 -9.70 0.01
C VAL A 46 0.11 -10.24 -1.39
N LEU A 47 1.17 -9.84 -2.08
CA LEU A 47 1.47 -10.26 -3.45
C LEU A 47 2.34 -11.51 -3.49
N ASP A 48 3.26 -11.63 -2.53
CA ASP A 48 4.25 -12.71 -2.49
C ASP A 48 4.91 -12.81 -1.11
N HIS A 49 5.64 -13.89 -0.86
CA HIS A 49 6.52 -14.05 0.30
C HIS A 49 7.78 -14.83 -0.09
N ALA A 50 8.89 -14.57 0.61
CA ALA A 50 10.14 -15.26 0.38
C ALA A 50 10.88 -15.53 1.68
N GLU A 51 11.59 -16.65 1.74
CA GLU A 51 12.55 -16.91 2.82
C GLU A 51 13.75 -15.97 2.70
N THR A 52 14.37 -15.66 3.83
CA THR A 52 15.64 -14.93 3.87
C THR A 52 16.73 -15.83 4.42
N ALA A 53 17.99 -15.44 4.19
CA ALA A 53 19.13 -16.15 4.79
C ALA A 53 19.23 -15.95 6.32
N ALA A 54 18.48 -15.00 6.90
CA ALA A 54 18.46 -14.76 8.33
C ALA A 54 17.41 -15.65 9.01
N PRO A 55 17.81 -16.54 9.95
CA PRO A 55 16.86 -17.39 10.65
C PRO A 55 15.78 -16.59 11.38
N GLY A 56 14.52 -17.02 11.25
CA GLY A 56 13.38 -16.36 11.89
C GLY A 56 12.95 -15.05 11.23
N VAL A 57 13.48 -14.71 10.05
CA VAL A 57 13.06 -13.53 9.27
C VAL A 57 12.59 -13.95 7.88
N GLY A 58 11.36 -13.58 7.54
CA GLY A 58 10.77 -13.71 6.21
C GLY A 58 10.66 -12.36 5.51
N ALA A 59 10.63 -12.37 4.18
CA ALA A 59 10.28 -11.22 3.36
C ALA A 59 8.84 -11.37 2.87
N ILE A 60 8.09 -10.27 2.84
CA ILE A 60 6.73 -10.21 2.30
C ILE A 60 6.64 -9.09 1.26
N ARG A 61 6.08 -9.40 0.09
CA ARG A 61 5.79 -8.41 -0.94
C ARG A 61 4.38 -7.93 -0.76
N LEU A 62 4.23 -6.63 -0.67
CA LEU A 62 2.97 -5.98 -0.38
C LEU A 62 2.68 -4.95 -1.46
N ARG A 63 1.44 -4.94 -1.93
CA ARG A 63 0.85 -3.74 -2.50
C ARG A 63 0.23 -2.93 -1.37
N LEU A 64 0.57 -1.65 -1.26
CA LEU A 64 -0.03 -0.68 -0.35
C LEU A 64 -0.73 0.40 -1.17
N VAL A 65 -2.03 0.55 -0.94
CA VAL A 65 -2.88 1.46 -1.68
C VAL A 65 -3.45 2.49 -0.74
N ALA A 66 -3.31 3.77 -1.09
CA ALA A 66 -3.98 4.86 -0.40
C ALA A 66 -5.16 5.35 -1.24
N VAL A 67 -6.29 5.57 -0.59
CA VAL A 67 -7.52 6.08 -1.21
C VAL A 67 -8.05 7.28 -0.42
N ARG A 68 -8.66 8.22 -1.13
CA ARG A 68 -9.49 9.25 -0.53
C ARG A 68 -10.77 8.62 0.00
N ASP A 69 -11.20 9.03 1.18
CA ASP A 69 -12.48 8.61 1.74
C ASP A 69 -13.65 9.00 0.82
N GLY A 70 -14.76 8.26 0.91
CA GLY A 70 -15.93 8.44 0.06
C GLY A 70 -15.96 7.58 -1.21
N ALA A 71 -15.02 6.64 -1.36
CA ALA A 71 -15.12 5.59 -2.38
C ALA A 71 -16.41 4.77 -2.17
N ALA A 72 -17.12 4.45 -3.26
CA ALA A 72 -18.25 3.53 -3.20
C ALA A 72 -17.81 2.19 -2.58
N GLN A 73 -18.67 1.56 -1.78
CA GLN A 73 -18.32 0.32 -1.07
C GLN A 73 -17.85 -0.78 -2.04
N ALA A 74 -18.44 -0.84 -3.24
CA ALA A 74 -18.08 -1.79 -4.30
C ALA A 74 -16.65 -1.57 -4.85
N ASP A 75 -16.10 -0.35 -4.74
CA ASP A 75 -14.81 0.03 -5.32
C ASP A 75 -13.68 0.14 -4.27
N ARG A 76 -13.93 -0.25 -3.02
CA ARG A 76 -12.97 -0.07 -1.91
C ARG A 76 -11.60 -0.72 -2.14
N HIS A 77 -11.54 -1.81 -2.91
CA HIS A 77 -10.31 -2.52 -3.26
C HIS A 77 -10.00 -2.50 -4.77
N ARG A 78 -10.81 -1.79 -5.56
CA ARG A 78 -10.58 -1.65 -6.99
C ARG A 78 -9.59 -0.51 -7.22
N LEU A 79 -8.60 -0.74 -8.10
CA LEU A 79 -7.58 0.25 -8.43
C LEU A 79 -7.91 1.02 -9.70
N LYS A 80 -8.39 0.30 -10.71
CA LYS A 80 -8.51 0.80 -12.08
C LYS A 80 -9.90 0.51 -12.65
N THR A 81 -10.33 1.36 -13.57
CA THR A 81 -11.47 1.09 -14.45
C THR A 81 -11.14 -0.05 -15.40
N ASP A 82 -12.13 -0.56 -16.12
CA ASP A 82 -11.95 -1.65 -17.08
C ASP A 82 -11.06 -1.23 -18.28
N GLU A 83 -10.96 0.08 -18.54
CA GLU A 83 -10.02 0.65 -19.51
C GLU A 83 -8.60 0.87 -18.95
N GLY A 84 -8.32 0.42 -17.72
CA GLY A 84 -7.00 0.45 -17.12
C GLY A 84 -6.56 1.80 -16.52
N ARG A 85 -7.45 2.80 -16.43
CA ARG A 85 -7.17 4.06 -15.75
C ARG A 85 -7.38 3.93 -14.25
N TYR A 86 -6.55 4.56 -13.43
CA TYR A 86 -6.79 4.60 -11.98
C TYR A 86 -8.14 5.26 -11.65
N LEU A 87 -8.85 4.70 -10.67
CA LEU A 87 -10.08 5.29 -10.18
C LEU A 87 -9.78 6.64 -9.50
N PRO A 88 -10.68 7.65 -9.60
CA PRO A 88 -10.40 9.01 -9.11
C PRO A 88 -10.07 9.11 -7.62
N HIS A 89 -10.55 8.17 -6.81
CA HIS A 89 -10.28 8.13 -5.37
C HIS A 89 -8.94 7.46 -5.01
N VAL A 90 -8.27 6.78 -5.95
CA VAL A 90 -6.96 6.14 -5.69
C VAL A 90 -5.86 7.20 -5.71
N LEU A 91 -5.18 7.37 -4.59
CA LEU A 91 -4.11 8.38 -4.41
C LEU A 91 -2.72 7.77 -4.62
N LEU A 92 -2.52 6.54 -4.17
CA LEU A 92 -1.25 5.82 -4.22
C LEU A 92 -1.50 4.34 -4.52
N ASP A 93 -0.67 3.76 -5.38
CA ASP A 93 -0.47 2.31 -5.55
C ASP A 93 1.04 2.05 -5.44
N LEU A 94 1.48 1.39 -4.36
CA LEU A 94 2.88 1.15 -4.05
C LEU A 94 3.14 -0.35 -3.91
N ASP A 95 4.11 -0.88 -4.65
CA ASP A 95 4.57 -2.27 -4.59
C ASP A 95 5.96 -2.31 -3.95
N TYR A 96 6.08 -2.99 -2.81
CA TYR A 96 7.28 -3.00 -2.00
C TYR A 96 7.49 -4.32 -1.25
N TRP A 97 8.73 -4.56 -0.86
CA TRP A 97 9.11 -5.63 0.06
C TRP A 97 9.31 -5.09 1.47
N ALA A 98 8.80 -5.83 2.46
CA ALA A 98 9.11 -5.65 3.86
C ALA A 98 9.63 -6.94 4.48
N VAL A 99 10.34 -6.83 5.62
CA VAL A 99 10.75 -7.99 6.43
C VAL A 99 9.90 -8.12 7.68
N MET A 100 9.66 -9.36 8.08
CA MET A 100 8.85 -9.75 9.24
C MET A 100 9.50 -10.90 10.00
N PRO A 101 9.37 -10.96 11.34
CA PRO A 101 9.63 -12.19 12.07
C PRO A 101 8.65 -13.30 11.65
N ILE A 102 9.14 -14.54 11.54
CA ILE A 102 8.35 -15.76 11.24
C ILE A 102 8.32 -16.73 12.41
#